data_AF-A0A074JV42-F1
#
_entry.id   AF-A0A074JV42-F1
#
_cell.length_a   1.000
_cell.length_b   1.000
_cell.length_c   1.000
_cell.angle_alpha   90.00
_cell.angle_beta   90.00
_cell.angle_gamma   90.00
#
_symmetry.space_group_name_H-M   'P 1'
#
loop_
_entity.id
_entity.type
_entity.pdbx_description
1 polymer ?
#
loop_
_entity_poly.entity_id
_entity_poly.type
_entity_poly.pdbx_seq_one_letter_code
_entity_poly.pdbx_strand_id
1 'polypeptide(L)'
;MKRAISWGVCALSLFVTPAIAQAGSVEKLKLGESKVLASYIGGDCGAPAPSFEAIESFLPASKLVIYSDGGVGAFESQRCGGEIEGRQVLATAVKPGTEIKIFQAKRVGVKVD
;
A
#
# COMPACT_ATOMS: atom_id res chain seq x y z
N MET A 1 -25.84 -1.60 59.84
CA MET A 1 -25.12 -2.36 58.80
C MET A 1 -25.55 -1.85 57.43
N LYS A 2 -24.69 -1.14 56.68
CA LYS A 2 -24.95 -0.77 55.28
C LYS A 2 -23.63 -0.89 54.53
N ARG A 3 -23.47 -1.95 53.73
CA ARG A 3 -22.29 -2.18 52.90
C ARG A 3 -22.51 -1.50 51.56
N ALA A 4 -21.75 -0.46 51.26
CA ALA A 4 -21.70 0.16 49.95
C ALA A 4 -20.86 -0.74 49.03
N ILE A 5 -21.47 -1.23 47.95
CA ILE A 5 -20.80 -2.02 46.92
C ILE A 5 -20.21 -1.00 45.93
N SER A 6 -18.89 -0.82 46.01
CA SER A 6 -18.12 -0.06 45.03
C SER A 6 -17.94 -0.92 43.78
N TRP A 7 -18.56 -0.53 42.67
CA TRP A 7 -18.28 -1.12 41.35
C TRP A 7 -17.03 -0.47 40.77
N GLY A 8 -15.92 -1.20 40.81
CA GLY A 8 -14.70 -0.83 40.13
C GLY A 8 -14.92 -0.82 38.61
N VAL A 9 -14.85 0.36 38.01
CA VAL A 9 -14.87 0.52 36.55
C VAL A 9 -13.53 0.01 36.03
N CYS A 10 -13.56 -1.19 35.43
CA CYS A 10 -12.43 -1.76 34.73
C CYS A 10 -12.23 -0.96 33.43
N ALA A 11 -11.28 -0.02 33.44
CA ALA A 11 -10.95 0.78 32.27
C ALA A 11 -10.30 -0.12 31.20
N LEU A 12 -11.09 -0.52 30.19
CA LEU A 12 -10.61 -1.15 28.97
C LEU A 12 -9.81 -0.12 28.16
N SER A 13 -8.49 -0.10 28.37
CA SER A 13 -7.56 0.63 27.53
C SER A 13 -7.60 0.07 26.11
N LEU A 14 -8.30 0.75 25.21
CA LEU A 14 -8.25 0.50 23.77
C LEU A 14 -6.86 0.91 23.27
N PHE A 15 -5.94 -0.05 23.17
CA PHE A 15 -4.71 0.13 22.41
C PHE A 15 -5.08 0.29 20.94
N VAL A 16 -5.13 1.54 20.47
CA VAL A 16 -5.25 1.85 19.04
C VAL A 16 -3.94 1.46 18.40
N THR A 17 -3.86 0.26 17.84
CA THR A 17 -2.72 -0.12 17.00
C THR A 17 -2.70 0.80 15.78
N PRO A 18 -1.55 1.41 15.44
CA PRO A 18 -1.47 2.28 14.28
C PRO A 18 -1.83 1.46 13.04
N ALA A 19 -2.76 1.98 12.24
CA ALA A 19 -3.35 1.25 11.10
C ALA A 19 -2.29 0.64 10.17
N ILE A 20 -1.11 1.26 10.05
CA ILE A 20 0.02 0.79 9.24
C ILE A 20 0.57 -0.58 9.68
N ALA A 21 0.37 -0.99 10.94
CA ALA A 21 0.79 -2.29 11.44
C ALA A 21 0.06 -3.46 10.75
N GLN A 22 -1.02 -3.17 10.02
CA GLN A 22 -1.79 -4.15 9.25
C GLN A 22 -1.42 -4.18 7.76
N ALA A 23 -0.34 -3.50 7.37
CA ALA A 23 0.24 -3.58 6.03
C ALA A 23 1.12 -4.83 5.90
N GLY A 24 1.11 -5.46 4.72
CA GLY A 24 2.02 -6.57 4.42
C GLY A 24 3.44 -6.10 4.11
N SER A 25 3.58 -4.90 3.55
CA SER A 25 4.85 -4.19 3.37
C SER A 25 4.65 -2.71 3.67
N VAL A 26 5.74 -1.99 4.01
CA VAL A 26 5.70 -0.54 4.25
C VAL A 26 6.75 0.15 3.38
N GLU A 27 6.28 1.00 2.48
CA GLU A 27 7.09 1.87 1.65
C GLU A 27 7.19 3.25 2.30
N LYS A 28 8.44 3.68 2.54
CA LYS A 28 8.75 4.98 3.12
C LYS A 28 9.23 5.92 2.02
N LEU A 29 8.61 7.10 1.93
CA LEU A 29 8.97 8.15 0.99
C LEU A 29 9.21 9.46 1.75
N LYS A 30 10.08 10.30 1.24
CA LYS A 30 10.15 11.72 1.59
C LYS A 30 9.18 12.53 0.74
N LEU A 31 8.68 13.65 1.23
CA LEU A 31 7.91 14.58 0.40
C LEU A 31 8.67 14.95 -0.89
N GLY A 32 8.03 14.78 -2.05
CA GLY A 32 8.62 14.96 -3.39
C GLY A 32 9.36 13.74 -3.96
N GLU A 33 9.61 12.70 -3.17
CA GLU A 33 10.26 11.47 -3.66
C GLU A 33 9.30 10.63 -4.50
N SER A 34 9.84 9.98 -5.53
CA SER A 34 9.11 9.03 -6.38
C SER A 34 9.65 7.62 -6.20
N LYS A 35 8.77 6.62 -6.01
CA LYS A 35 9.12 5.20 -5.94
C LYS A 35 8.12 4.32 -6.67
N VAL A 36 8.58 3.16 -7.12
CA VAL A 36 7.69 2.11 -7.65
C VAL A 36 6.96 1.46 -6.47
N LEU A 37 5.62 1.53 -6.45
CA LEU A 37 4.81 0.91 -5.39
C LEU A 37 4.15 -0.40 -5.82
N ALA A 38 3.97 -0.59 -7.12
CA ALA A 38 3.35 -1.79 -7.67
C ALA A 38 3.85 -2.04 -9.10
N SER A 39 3.78 -3.30 -9.51
CA SER A 39 4.01 -3.73 -10.88
C SER A 39 2.82 -4.57 -11.35
N TYR A 40 2.25 -4.24 -12.50
CA TYR A 40 1.13 -4.94 -13.11
C TYR A 40 1.60 -5.75 -14.31
N ILE A 41 1.16 -6.99 -14.42
CA ILE A 41 1.55 -7.92 -15.49
C ILE A 41 0.43 -8.13 -16.48
N GLY A 42 0.79 -8.56 -17.69
CA GLY A 42 -0.17 -9.14 -18.62
C GLY A 42 -0.84 -10.39 -18.01
N GLY A 43 -1.98 -10.80 -18.58
CA GLY A 43 -2.79 -11.90 -18.03
C GLY A 43 -2.01 -13.22 -17.83
N ASP A 44 -1.04 -13.47 -18.71
CA ASP A 44 -0.13 -14.61 -18.65
C ASP A 44 1.31 -14.14 -18.35
N CYS A 45 2.11 -15.02 -17.73
CA CYS A 45 3.47 -14.73 -17.26
C CYS A 45 4.51 -14.35 -18.35
N GLY A 46 4.13 -14.38 -19.63
CA GLY A 46 4.94 -13.89 -20.76
C GLY A 46 4.17 -12.95 -21.69
N ALA A 47 2.97 -12.52 -21.29
CA ALA A 47 2.22 -11.53 -22.04
C ALA A 47 2.85 -10.13 -21.86
N PRO A 48 2.71 -9.23 -22.84
CA PRO A 48 3.20 -7.86 -22.72
C PRO A 48 2.65 -7.16 -21.46
N ALA A 49 3.47 -6.32 -20.84
CA ALA A 49 3.02 -5.44 -19.78
C ALA A 49 1.85 -4.56 -20.27
N PRO A 50 0.79 -4.38 -19.46
CA PRO A 50 -0.33 -3.53 -19.83
C PRO A 50 0.10 -2.07 -20.00
N SER A 51 -0.69 -1.26 -20.72
CA SER A 51 -0.50 0.19 -20.71
C SER A 51 -0.85 0.77 -19.34
N PHE A 52 -0.31 1.96 -19.03
CA PHE A 52 -0.68 2.63 -17.79
C PHE A 52 -2.16 3.01 -17.76
N GLU A 53 -2.72 3.50 -18.88
CA GLU A 53 -4.15 3.85 -18.94
C GLU A 53 -5.06 2.63 -18.68
N ALA A 54 -4.63 1.45 -19.13
CA ALA A 54 -5.36 0.21 -18.89
C ALA A 54 -5.42 -0.18 -17.40
N ILE A 55 -4.44 0.24 -16.60
CA ILE A 55 -4.38 -0.09 -15.16
C ILE A 55 -4.79 1.05 -14.23
N GLU A 56 -4.82 2.29 -14.72
CA GLU A 56 -5.05 3.50 -13.92
C GLU A 56 -6.35 3.42 -13.11
N SER A 57 -7.42 2.91 -13.73
CA SER A 57 -8.73 2.75 -13.08
C SER A 57 -8.75 1.72 -11.93
N PHE A 58 -7.74 0.86 -11.83
CA PHE A 58 -7.59 -0.12 -10.75
C PHE A 58 -6.68 0.38 -9.62
N LEU A 59 -6.05 1.55 -9.78
CA LEU A 59 -5.18 2.11 -8.76
C LEU A 59 -6.03 2.68 -7.60
N PRO A 60 -5.70 2.35 -6.35
CA PRO A 60 -6.47 2.82 -5.21
C PRO A 60 -6.22 4.31 -4.98
N ALA A 61 -7.27 5.13 -4.88
CA ALA A 61 -7.13 6.56 -4.64
C ALA A 61 -6.25 6.87 -3.41
N SER A 62 -5.33 7.82 -3.53
CA SER A 62 -4.41 8.25 -2.47
C SER A 62 -4.55 9.74 -2.17
N LYS A 63 -4.33 10.10 -0.91
CA LYS A 63 -4.18 11.51 -0.48
C LYS A 63 -2.72 11.92 -0.29
N LEU A 64 -1.80 10.94 -0.29
CA LEU A 64 -0.38 11.13 0.04
C LEU A 64 0.51 11.09 -1.19
N VAL A 65 0.10 10.38 -2.24
CA VAL A 65 0.87 10.22 -3.47
C VAL A 65 0.02 10.47 -4.72
N ILE A 66 0.68 10.87 -5.80
CA ILE A 66 0.14 10.87 -7.17
C ILE A 66 0.80 9.73 -7.94
N TYR A 67 0.00 8.95 -8.65
CA TYR A 67 0.50 7.86 -9.48
C TYR A 67 0.84 8.33 -10.90
N SER A 68 1.87 7.73 -11.49
CA SER A 68 2.25 7.94 -12.88
C SER A 68 2.81 6.65 -13.49
N ASP A 69 2.91 6.64 -14.81
CA ASP A 69 3.58 5.56 -15.53
C ASP A 69 5.07 5.50 -15.14
N GLY A 70 5.51 4.38 -14.58
CA GLY A 70 6.90 4.09 -14.27
C GLY A 70 7.67 3.42 -15.40
N GLY A 71 7.02 3.18 -16.54
CA GLY A 71 7.56 2.40 -17.64
C GLY A 71 7.37 0.90 -17.46
N VAL A 72 7.89 0.15 -18.43
CA VAL A 72 8.02 -1.30 -18.33
C VAL A 72 9.34 -1.60 -17.62
N GLY A 73 9.30 -2.45 -16.60
CA GLY A 73 10.49 -2.87 -15.90
C GLY A 73 10.34 -4.25 -15.29
N ALA A 74 11.49 -4.87 -15.03
CA ALA A 74 11.57 -6.17 -14.38
C ALA A 74 11.06 -6.11 -12.93
N PHE A 75 10.41 -7.18 -12.48
CA PHE A 75 10.16 -7.43 -11.07
C PHE A 75 10.00 -8.93 -10.79
N GLU A 76 10.26 -9.32 -9.54
CA GLU A 76 10.12 -10.71 -9.11
C GLU A 76 8.65 -11.07 -8.88
N SER A 77 8.12 -11.97 -9.69
CA SER A 77 6.73 -12.43 -9.61
C SER A 77 6.63 -13.80 -8.96
N GLN A 78 6.09 -13.83 -7.75
CA GLN A 78 5.77 -15.09 -7.06
C GLN A 78 4.76 -15.95 -7.84
N ARG A 79 3.83 -15.32 -8.59
CA ARG A 79 2.85 -16.04 -9.42
C ARG A 79 3.52 -16.74 -10.60
N CYS A 80 4.55 -16.12 -11.16
CA CYS A 80 5.21 -16.60 -12.38
C CYS A 80 6.51 -17.37 -12.11
N GLY A 81 6.94 -17.42 -10.85
CA GLY A 81 8.10 -18.21 -10.43
C GLY A 81 9.45 -17.61 -10.85
N GLY A 82 9.51 -16.30 -11.07
CA GLY A 82 10.75 -15.61 -11.44
C GLY A 82 10.54 -14.16 -11.85
N GLU A 83 11.62 -13.59 -12.39
CA GLU A 83 11.65 -12.23 -12.93
C GLU A 83 10.85 -12.15 -14.24
N ILE A 84 9.94 -11.18 -14.31
CA ILE A 84 9.16 -10.88 -15.51
C ILE A 84 9.04 -9.36 -15.70
N GLU A 85 8.69 -8.95 -16.91
CA GLU A 85 8.38 -7.56 -17.20
C GLU A 85 6.96 -7.19 -16.76
N GLY A 86 6.83 -6.04 -16.13
CA GLY A 86 5.55 -5.47 -15.73
C GLY A 86 5.51 -3.97 -15.91
N ARG A 87 4.31 -3.42 -15.98
CA ARG A 87 4.06 -1.98 -15.92
C ARG A 87 4.28 -1.51 -14.49
N GLN A 88 5.32 -0.73 -14.27
CA GLN A 88 5.62 -0.15 -12.97
C GLN A 88 4.73 1.06 -12.71
N VAL A 89 4.23 1.17 -11.48
CA VAL A 89 3.45 2.33 -11.02
C VAL A 89 4.34 3.14 -10.10
N LEU A 90 4.77 4.30 -10.60
CA LEU A 90 5.47 5.28 -9.78
C LEU A 90 4.46 6.01 -8.90
N ALA A 91 4.87 6.29 -7.67
CA ALA A 91 4.13 7.11 -6.73
C ALA A 91 5.02 8.25 -6.27
N THR A 92 4.59 9.47 -6.55
CA THR A 92 5.25 10.70 -6.11
C THR A 92 4.60 11.19 -4.84
N ALA A 93 5.36 11.33 -3.76
CA ALA A 93 4.85 11.84 -2.49
C ALA A 93 4.52 13.34 -2.56
N VAL A 94 3.27 13.69 -2.24
CA VAL A 94 2.75 15.07 -2.30
C VAL A 94 2.23 15.59 -0.96
N LYS A 95 2.04 14.71 0.03
CA LYS A 95 1.58 15.09 1.37
C LYS A 95 2.13 14.15 2.45
N PRO A 96 2.59 14.67 3.60
CA PRO A 96 3.03 13.84 4.72
C PRO A 96 1.87 13.06 5.35
N GLY A 97 2.16 11.88 5.88
CA GLY A 97 1.19 11.06 6.58
C GLY A 97 1.42 9.57 6.42
N THR A 98 0.37 8.80 6.72
CA THR A 98 0.41 7.34 6.61
C THR A 98 -0.94 6.81 6.13
N GLU A 99 -0.92 5.89 5.18
CA GLU A 99 -2.11 5.20 4.68
C GLU A 99 -1.81 3.76 4.28
N ILE A 100 -2.85 2.93 4.19
CA ILE A 100 -2.75 1.60 3.57
C ILE A 100 -3.49 1.63 2.24
N LYS A 101 -2.87 1.07 1.21
CA LYS A 101 -3.43 0.85 -0.11
C LYS A 101 -3.40 -0.62 -0.47
N ILE A 102 -4.34 -1.04 -1.31
CA ILE A 102 -4.43 -2.42 -1.78
C ILE A 102 -4.15 -2.42 -3.27
N PHE A 103 -3.04 -3.05 -3.67
CA PHE A 103 -2.65 -3.25 -5.06
C PHE A 103 -2.66 -4.75 -5.35
N GLN A 104 -3.50 -5.22 -6.28
CA GLN A 104 -3.55 -6.64 -6.68
C GLN A 104 -3.59 -7.60 -5.46
N ALA A 105 -4.50 -7.33 -4.52
CA ALA A 105 -4.66 -8.01 -3.23
C ALA A 105 -3.51 -7.86 -2.20
N LYS A 106 -2.42 -7.14 -2.51
CA LYS A 106 -1.35 -6.82 -1.55
C LYS A 106 -1.66 -5.53 -0.80
N ARG A 107 -1.59 -5.57 0.54
CA ARG A 107 -1.72 -4.39 1.41
C ARG A 107 -0.36 -3.71 1.56
N VAL A 108 -0.21 -2.53 0.98
CA VAL A 108 1.01 -1.71 1.04
C VAL A 108 0.74 -0.51 1.93
N GLY A 109 1.55 -0.35 2.98
CA GLY A 109 1.57 0.85 3.82
C GLY A 109 2.44 1.90 3.15
N VAL A 110 1.89 3.09 2.91
CA VAL A 110 2.62 4.23 2.39
C VAL A 110 2.85 5.20 3.54
N LYS A 111 4.11 5.44 3.89
CA LYS A 111 4.51 6.45 4.89
C LYS A 111 5.28 7.55 4.18
N VAL A 112 4.77 8.78 4.28
CA VAL A 112 5.45 9.97 3.78
C VAL A 112 5.92 10.80 4.96
N ASP A 113 7.24 10.97 5.05
CA ASP A 113 7.93 11.81 6.02
C ASP A 113 8.13 13.25 5.49
#